data_AF-A0A1F7Y032-F1
#
_entry.id   AF-A0A1F7Y032-F1
#
_cell.length_a   1.000
_cell.length_b   1.000
_cell.length_c   1.000
_cell.angle_alpha   90.00
_cell.angle_beta   90.00
_cell.angle_gamma   90.00
#
_symmetry.space_group_name_H-M   'P 1'
#
loop_
_entity.id
_entity.type
_entity.pdbx_description
1 polymer ?
#
loop_
_entity_poly.entity_id
_entity_poly.type
_entity_poly.pdbx_seq_one_letter_code
_entity_poly.pdbx_strand_id
1 'polypeptide(L)'
;MLQRTQILLDEETKRDLEYLSEVKNQSISKLVRTYLADKVKAEKKRARRKKVKKMSGVETLLKMAESAEKLAKKYKISGPKDVSSNIDHYLYGAPKKK
;
A
#
# COMPACT_ATOMS: atom_id res chain seq x y z
N MET A 1 26.86 -11.16 -7.08
CA MET A 1 27.58 -12.45 -7.12
C MET A 1 26.59 -13.56 -6.81
N LEU A 2 26.60 -14.67 -7.55
CA LEU A 2 25.75 -15.83 -7.26
C LEU A 2 26.45 -16.74 -6.24
N GLN A 3 25.73 -17.21 -5.23
CA GLN A 3 26.22 -18.14 -4.22
C GLN A 3 25.50 -19.48 -4.36
N ARG A 4 26.25 -20.59 -4.30
CA ARG A 4 25.69 -21.95 -4.31
C ARG A 4 25.20 -22.28 -2.90
N THR A 5 23.94 -22.68 -2.78
CA THR A 5 23.33 -23.08 -1.52
C THR A 5 22.75 -24.47 -1.68
N GLN A 6 22.94 -25.33 -0.68
CA GLN A 6 22.31 -26.65 -0.61
C GLN A 6 21.08 -26.53 0.28
N ILE A 7 19.96 -27.11 -0.14
CA ILE A 7 18.68 -27.05 0.56
C ILE A 7 18.15 -28.47 0.63
N LEU A 8 17.75 -28.92 1.82
CA LEU A 8 17.04 -30.16 2.00
C LEU A 8 15.58 -29.96 1.62
N LEU A 9 15.04 -30.85 0.78
CA LEU A 9 13.67 -30.81 0.30
C LEU A 9 13.03 -32.17 0.49
N ASP A 10 11.72 -32.18 0.72
CA ASP A 10 10.93 -33.40 0.74
C ASP A 10 10.86 -34.01 -0.67
N GLU A 11 10.70 -35.33 -0.74
CA GLU A 11 10.70 -36.05 -2.02
C GLU A 11 9.59 -35.58 -2.96
N GLU A 12 8.40 -35.33 -2.43
CA GLU A 12 7.26 -34.81 -3.20
C GLU A 12 7.60 -33.46 -3.85
N THR A 13 8.19 -32.55 -3.06
CA THR A 13 8.59 -31.23 -3.55
C THR A 13 9.65 -31.34 -4.65
N LYS A 14 10.60 -32.28 -4.52
CA LYS A 14 11.60 -32.53 -5.55
C LYS A 14 10.96 -33.02 -6.85
N ARG A 15 10.02 -33.98 -6.77
CA ARG A 15 9.29 -34.49 -7.95
C ARG A 15 8.46 -33.41 -8.64
N ASP A 16 7.78 -32.57 -7.86
CA ASP A 16 7.01 -31.45 -8.41
C ASP A 16 7.91 -30.44 -9.13
N LEU A 17 9.09 -30.16 -8.58
CA LEU A 17 10.06 -29.27 -9.21
C LEU A 17 10.62 -29.87 -10.51
N GLU A 18 10.87 -31.18 -10.55
CA GLU A 18 11.28 -31.90 -11.77
C GLU A 18 10.21 -31.79 -12.84
N TYR A 19 8.96 -32.13 -12.51
CA TYR A 19 7.81 -32.01 -13.42
C TYR A 19 7.66 -30.58 -13.96
N LEU A 20 7.69 -29.57 -13.08
CA LEU A 20 7.57 -28.17 -13.47
C LEU A 20 8.76 -27.69 -14.32
N SER A 21 9.94 -28.27 -14.13
CA SER A 21 11.14 -27.95 -14.91
C SER A 21 11.00 -28.43 -16.35
N GLU A 22 10.42 -29.61 -16.56
CA GLU A 22 10.12 -30.17 -17.88
C GLU A 22 9.05 -29.35 -18.60
N VAL A 23 7.91 -29.09 -17.92
CA VAL A 23 6.79 -28.33 -18.49
C VAL A 23 7.23 -26.91 -18.90
N LYS A 24 8.09 -26.27 -18.09
CA LYS A 24 8.54 -24.90 -18.36
C LYS A 24 9.82 -24.83 -19.19
N ASN A 25 10.41 -25.97 -19.55
CA ASN A 25 11.67 -26.09 -20.27
C ASN A 25 12.80 -25.22 -19.66
N GLN A 26 12.97 -25.34 -18.34
CA GLN A 26 13.96 -24.58 -17.57
C GLN A 26 14.68 -25.49 -16.59
N SER A 27 15.93 -25.19 -16.25
CA SER A 27 16.62 -25.96 -15.21
C SER A 27 15.97 -25.77 -13.84
N ILE A 28 15.93 -26.84 -13.04
CA ILE A 28 15.41 -26.83 -11.66
C ILE A 28 16.03 -25.68 -10.85
N SER A 29 17.34 -25.48 -10.96
CA SER A 29 18.06 -24.39 -10.29
C SER A 29 17.57 -23.00 -10.69
N LYS A 30 17.22 -22.79 -11.96
CA LYS A 30 16.68 -21.50 -12.44
C LYS A 30 15.26 -21.30 -11.91
N LEU A 31 14.45 -22.34 -11.92
CA LEU A 31 13.07 -22.34 -11.45
C LEU A 31 12.95 -22.11 -9.93
N VAL A 32 13.78 -22.80 -9.14
CA VAL A 32 13.87 -22.57 -7.69
C VAL A 32 14.32 -21.13 -7.40
N ARG A 33 15.31 -20.62 -8.14
CA ARG A 33 15.80 -19.25 -7.97
C ARG A 33 14.73 -18.21 -8.25
N THR A 34 13.94 -18.36 -9.31
CA THR A 34 12.87 -17.39 -9.65
C THR A 34 11.78 -17.40 -8.59
N TYR A 35 11.31 -18.58 -8.18
CA TYR A 35 10.30 -18.69 -7.12
C TYR A 35 10.76 -18.11 -5.79
N LEU A 36 11.99 -18.41 -5.37
CA LEU A 36 12.56 -17.83 -4.15
C LEU A 36 12.68 -16.32 -4.26
N ALA A 37 13.18 -15.80 -5.39
CA ALA A 37 13.34 -14.36 -5.58
C ALA A 37 12.00 -13.63 -5.48
N ASP A 38 10.96 -14.15 -6.14
CA ASP A 38 9.63 -13.55 -6.14
C ASP A 38 8.97 -13.58 -4.76
N LYS A 39 9.04 -14.73 -4.08
CA LYS A 39 8.50 -14.88 -2.72
C LYS A 39 9.24 -14.00 -1.71
N VAL A 40 10.57 -13.98 -1.72
CA VAL A 40 11.38 -13.14 -0.81
C VAL A 40 11.11 -11.67 -1.07
N LYS A 41 11.01 -11.24 -2.33
CA LYS A 41 10.69 -9.84 -2.68
C LYS A 41 9.30 -9.44 -2.18
N ALA A 42 8.30 -10.32 -2.34
CA ALA A 42 6.96 -10.10 -1.84
C ALA A 42 6.92 -10.00 -0.31
N GLU A 43 7.57 -10.92 0.40
CA GLU A 43 7.63 -10.92 1.86
C GLU A 43 8.42 -9.73 2.41
N LYS A 44 9.53 -9.33 1.77
CA LYS A 44 10.26 -8.12 2.14
C LYS A 44 9.40 -6.86 2.00
N LYS A 45 8.56 -6.79 0.95
CA LYS A 45 7.62 -5.68 0.76
C LYS A 45 6.53 -5.67 1.85
N ARG A 46 5.99 -6.84 2.20
CA ARG A 46 5.00 -7.00 3.28
C ARG A 46 5.59 -6.62 4.65
N ALA A 47 6.79 -7.11 4.95
CA ALA A 47 7.51 -6.79 6.18
C ALA A 47 7.81 -5.29 6.30
N ARG A 48 8.25 -4.65 5.20
CA ARG A 48 8.42 -3.19 5.15
C ARG A 48 7.12 -2.45 5.43
N ARG A 49 6.00 -2.87 4.83
CA ARG A 49 4.67 -2.28 5.09
C ARG A 49 4.21 -2.45 6.53
N LYS A 50 4.49 -3.60 7.17
CA LYS A 50 4.22 -3.81 8.60
C LYS A 50 5.08 -2.94 9.51
N LYS A 51 6.30 -2.61 9.09
CA LYS A 51 7.21 -1.69 9.81
C LYS A 51 6.85 -0.20 9.64
N VAL A 52 6.09 0.16 8.61
CA VAL A 52 5.49 1.50 8.54
C VAL A 52 4.48 1.54 9.67
N LYS A 53 4.74 2.38 10.69
CA LYS A 53 3.80 2.64 11.78
C LYS A 53 2.42 2.80 11.17
N LYS A 54 1.45 2.01 11.64
CA LYS A 54 0.04 2.27 11.34
C LYS A 54 -0.21 3.69 11.79
N MET A 55 -0.41 4.61 10.85
CA MET A 55 -0.79 5.96 11.21
C MET A 55 -2.11 5.86 11.96
N SER A 56 -2.18 6.56 13.10
CA SER A 56 -3.43 6.68 13.82
C SER A 56 -4.50 7.31 12.91
N GLY A 57 -5.78 6.99 13.11
CA GLY A 57 -6.87 7.63 12.37
C GLY A 57 -6.78 9.16 12.45
N VAL A 58 -6.38 9.68 13.61
CA VAL A 58 -6.16 11.12 13.85
C VAL A 58 -5.01 11.66 12.99
N GLU A 59 -3.88 10.97 12.93
CA GLU A 59 -2.74 11.38 12.10
C GLU A 59 -3.10 11.37 10.60
N THR A 60 -3.99 10.47 10.20
CA THR A 60 -4.46 10.36 8.82
C THR A 60 -5.35 11.56 8.47
N LEU A 61 -6.29 11.90 9.35
CA LEU A 61 -7.16 13.07 9.20
C LEU A 61 -6.36 14.39 9.18
N LEU A 62 -5.36 14.52 10.04
CA LEU A 62 -4.47 15.70 10.06
C LEU A 62 -3.71 15.85 8.74
N LYS A 63 -3.12 14.77 8.20
CA LYS A 63 -2.44 14.85 6.89
C LYS A 63 -3.39 15.17 5.74
N MET A 64 -4.64 14.68 5.81
CA MET A 64 -5.65 15.03 4.81
C MET A 64 -5.99 16.52 4.87
N ALA A 65 -6.20 17.09 6.06
CA ALA A 65 -6.44 18.52 6.23
C ALA A 65 -5.26 19.36 5.71
N GLU A 66 -4.02 19.03 6.09
CA GLU A 66 -2.82 19.70 5.58
C GLU A 66 -2.69 19.63 4.05
N SER A 67 -3.06 18.50 3.45
CA SER A 67 -3.04 18.33 2.00
C SER A 67 -4.12 19.17 1.30
N ALA A 68 -5.30 19.27 1.90
CA ALA A 68 -6.40 20.09 1.41
C ALA A 68 -6.02 21.58 1.46
N GLU A 69 -5.38 22.05 2.53
CA GLU A 69 -4.87 23.42 2.62
C GLU A 69 -3.82 23.74 1.55
N LYS A 70 -2.89 22.81 1.27
CA LYS A 70 -1.88 22.98 0.22
C LYS A 70 -2.53 23.09 -1.16
N LEU A 71 -3.55 22.27 -1.43
CA LEU A 71 -4.32 22.32 -2.68
C LEU A 71 -5.13 23.63 -2.78
N ALA A 72 -5.79 24.05 -1.70
CA ALA A 72 -6.52 25.30 -1.63
C ALA A 72 -5.61 26.50 -1.94
N LYS A 73 -4.39 26.53 -1.37
CA LYS A 73 -3.37 27.55 -1.66
C LYS A 73 -2.90 27.50 -3.13
N LYS A 74 -2.66 26.30 -3.67
CA LYS A 74 -2.15 26.11 -5.04
C LYS A 74 -3.18 26.50 -6.10
N TYR A 75 -4.44 26.15 -5.91
CA TYR A 75 -5.51 26.37 -6.87
C TYR A 75 -6.37 27.60 -6.55
N LYS A 76 -6.02 28.37 -5.50
CA LYS A 76 -6.81 29.50 -4.96
C LYS A 76 -8.28 29.13 -4.71
N ILE A 77 -8.54 27.88 -4.37
CA ILE A 77 -9.88 27.41 -4.05
C ILE A 77 -10.15 27.81 -2.61
N SER A 78 -11.06 28.76 -2.42
CA SER A 78 -11.56 29.09 -1.09
C SER A 78 -12.35 27.89 -0.57
N GLY A 79 -12.02 27.40 0.62
CA GLY A 79 -12.77 26.32 1.25
C GLY A 79 -14.23 26.72 1.47
N PRO A 80 -15.11 25.75 1.77
CA PRO A 80 -16.48 26.05 2.16
C PRO A 80 -16.46 27.05 3.32
N LYS A 81 -17.15 28.17 3.16
CA LYS A 81 -17.37 29.12 4.26
C LYS A 81 -18.10 28.39 5.37
N ASP A 82 -17.75 28.68 6.62
CA ASP A 82 -18.46 28.10 7.75
C ASP A 82 -19.92 28.59 7.76
N VAL A 83 -20.81 27.71 7.32
CA VAL A 83 -22.25 27.92 7.27
C VAL A 83 -22.94 27.48 8.56
N SER A 84 -22.22 26.81 9.47
CA SER A 84 -22.77 26.31 10.73
C SER A 84 -23.19 27.44 11.67
N SER A 85 -22.51 28.59 11.60
CA SER A 85 -22.87 29.81 12.33
C SER A 85 -24.23 30.40 11.93
N ASN A 86 -24.78 30.00 10.78
CA ASN A 86 -25.95 30.61 10.15
C ASN A 86 -26.95 29.55 9.64
N ILE A 87 -27.08 28.42 10.36
CA ILE A 87 -27.97 27.31 9.97
C ILE A 87 -29.39 27.79 9.69
N ASP A 88 -29.95 28.63 10.55
CA ASP A 88 -31.33 29.13 10.38
C ASP A 88 -31.51 30.00 9.14
N HIS A 89 -30.47 30.74 8.75
CA HIS A 89 -30.49 31.53 7.52
C HIS A 89 -30.53 30.62 6.28
N TYR A 90 -29.73 29.56 6.29
CA TYR A 90 -29.59 28.67 5.14
C TYR A 90 -30.68 27.61 5.03
N LEU A 91 -31.25 27.15 6.15
CA LEU A 91 -32.34 26.16 6.15
C LEU A 91 -33.73 26.80 6.15
N TYR A 92 -33.90 27.95 6.79
CA TYR A 92 -35.22 28.53 7.08
C TYR A 92 -35.35 30.00 6.64
N GLY A 93 -34.34 30.61 6.03
CA GLY A 93 -34.40 31.98 5.51
C GLY A 93 -34.33 33.09 6.58
N ALA A 94 -33.93 32.78 7.81
CA ALA A 94 -33.75 33.77 8.88
C ALA A 94 -32.67 34.83 8.51
N PRO A 95 -32.68 36.04 9.07
CA PRO A 95 -31.64 37.04 8.80
C PRO A 95 -30.25 36.54 9.25
N LYS A 96 -29.24 36.76 8.39
CA LYS A 96 -27.87 36.31 8.63
C LYS A 96 -27.24 37.02 9.83
N LYS A 97 -26.73 36.27 10.81
CA LYS A 97 -25.95 36.80 11.92
C LYS A 97 -24.59 37.27 11.37
N LYS A 98 -24.28 38.54 11.63
CA LYS A 98 -23.01 39.20 11.25
C LYS A 98 -21.86 38.69 12.09
#